data_AF-A0AA37H357-F1
#
_entry.id   AF-A0AA37H357-F1
#
_cell.length_a   1.000
_cell.length_b   1.000
_cell.length_c   1.000
_cell.angle_alpha   90.00
_cell.angle_beta   90.00
_cell.angle_gamma   90.00
#
_symmetry.space_group_name_H-M   'P 1'
#
loop_
_entity.id
_entity.type
_entity.pdbx_description
1 polymer ?
#
loop_
_entity_poly.entity_id
_entity_poly.type
_entity_poly.pdbx_seq_one_letter_code
_entity_poly.pdbx_strand_id
1 'polypeptide(L)'
;MNYTTLLTAIFASQILPPDILFITTPKMPARTIEFHPGELALHDLLKVPRHSNPTAAGLPPSYGARIAASPLLALGTLDGQGRPWTTLWGGEAGAVARPIAEDVLGARSRVDVIDDPVLSALWGVGDEGRA
;
A
#
# COMPACT_ATOMS: atom_id res chain seq x y z
N MET A 1 -33.66 -51.76 10.84
CA MET A 1 -32.31 -51.25 10.51
C MET A 1 -32.53 -49.95 9.77
N ASN A 2 -32.51 -48.83 10.51
CA ASN A 2 -33.11 -47.57 10.07
C ASN A 2 -32.03 -46.48 10.04
N TYR A 3 -31.75 -45.96 8.85
CA TYR A 3 -30.66 -45.03 8.52
C TYR A 3 -30.93 -43.56 8.90
N THR A 4 -31.78 -43.30 9.90
CA THR A 4 -32.25 -41.94 10.22
C THR A 4 -31.60 -41.35 11.48
N THR A 5 -30.78 -42.11 12.20
CA THR A 5 -30.13 -41.64 13.44
C THR A 5 -28.65 -41.28 13.25
N LEU A 6 -28.15 -41.24 12.00
CA LEU A 6 -26.72 -40.98 11.72
C LEU A 6 -26.43 -39.60 11.10
N LEU A 7 -27.45 -38.80 10.74
CA LEU A 7 -27.23 -37.48 10.14
C LEU A 7 -27.19 -36.32 11.15
N THR A 8 -27.70 -36.49 12.36
CA THR A 8 -27.74 -35.40 13.37
C THR A 8 -26.49 -35.35 14.25
N ALA A 9 -25.62 -36.37 14.19
CA ALA A 9 -24.39 -36.43 14.99
C ALA A 9 -23.15 -35.83 14.31
N ILE A 10 -23.21 -35.49 13.01
CA ILE A 10 -22.06 -34.97 12.26
C ILE A 10 -21.99 -33.42 12.31
N PHE A 11 -23.08 -32.74 12.65
CA PHE A 11 -23.11 -31.26 12.67
C PHE A 11 -22.79 -30.61 14.02
N ALA A 12 -22.57 -31.36 15.10
CA ALA A 12 -22.36 -30.80 16.43
C ALA A 12 -20.90 -30.81 16.93
N SER A 13 -19.94 -31.35 16.17
CA SER A 13 -18.55 -31.53 16.61
C SER A 13 -17.52 -30.62 15.94
N GLN A 14 -17.95 -29.65 15.12
CA GLN A 14 -17.05 -28.68 14.46
C GLN A 14 -17.23 -27.23 14.92
N ILE A 15 -17.87 -27.01 16.07
CA ILE A 15 -17.73 -25.71 16.75
C ILE A 15 -16.35 -25.71 17.40
N LEU A 16 -15.38 -25.27 16.61
CA LEU A 16 -14.07 -24.84 17.09
C LEU A 16 -14.31 -23.88 18.27
N PRO A 17 -13.69 -24.08 19.44
CA PRO A 17 -13.77 -23.08 20.50
C PRO A 17 -13.27 -21.73 19.97
N PRO A 18 -13.89 -20.60 20.36
CA PRO A 18 -13.55 -19.28 19.84
C PRO A 18 -12.07 -18.89 20.07
N ASP A 19 -11.38 -19.62 20.94
CA ASP A 19 -9.96 -19.41 21.27
C ASP A 19 -8.99 -19.78 20.14
N ILE A 20 -9.41 -20.58 19.15
CA ILE A 20 -8.56 -20.94 17.98
C ILE A 20 -8.62 -19.89 16.86
N LEU A 21 -9.55 -18.94 16.92
CA LEU A 21 -9.61 -17.84 15.94
C LEU A 21 -8.58 -16.74 16.21
N PHE A 22 -7.86 -16.81 17.33
CA PHE A 22 -6.62 -16.08 17.52
C PHE A 22 -5.46 -16.94 17.04
N ILE A 23 -5.38 -17.15 15.72
CA ILE A 23 -4.06 -17.20 15.11
C ILE A 23 -3.41 -15.91 15.60
N THR A 24 -2.46 -16.06 16.52
CA THR A 24 -1.48 -15.04 16.81
C THR A 24 -0.80 -14.83 15.47
N THR A 25 -1.35 -13.93 14.64
CA THR A 25 -0.59 -13.30 13.58
C THR A 25 0.67 -12.91 14.30
N PRO A 26 1.85 -13.44 13.94
CA PRO A 26 3.06 -12.98 14.55
C PRO A 26 3.00 -11.47 14.38
N LYS A 27 2.87 -10.75 15.50
CA LYS A 27 3.04 -9.30 15.54
C LYS A 27 4.50 -9.14 15.20
N MET A 28 4.84 -9.27 13.92
CA MET A 28 6.10 -8.81 13.39
C MET A 28 5.98 -7.31 13.62
N PRO A 29 6.68 -6.76 14.64
CA PRO A 29 6.65 -5.33 14.80
C PRO A 29 7.17 -4.79 13.48
N ALA A 30 6.35 -4.02 12.79
CA ALA A 30 6.89 -3.08 11.82
C ALA A 30 8.04 -2.38 12.55
N ARG A 31 9.26 -2.44 12.00
CA ARG A 31 10.38 -1.71 12.59
C ARG A 31 9.95 -0.25 12.62
N THR A 32 9.70 0.27 13.81
CA THR A 32 9.31 1.66 14.00
C THR A 32 10.56 2.49 13.74
N ILE A 33 10.46 3.39 12.78
CA ILE A 33 11.53 4.32 12.44
C ILE A 33 11.27 5.67 13.12
N GLU A 34 12.32 6.45 13.30
CA GLU A 34 12.15 7.85 13.70
C GLU A 34 11.48 8.65 12.57
N PHE A 35 10.90 9.81 12.90
CA PHE A 35 10.37 10.69 11.87
C PHE A 35 11.49 11.23 10.98
N HIS A 36 11.23 11.28 9.68
CA HIS A 36 12.11 11.97 8.75
C HIS A 36 12.05 13.49 9.01
N PRO A 37 13.15 14.27 8.81
CA PRO A 37 13.13 15.72 9.01
C PRO A 37 12.02 16.45 8.23
N GLY A 38 11.68 15.96 7.05
CA GLY A 38 10.55 16.48 6.26
C GLY A 38 9.18 16.24 6.91
N GLU A 39 8.99 15.10 7.57
CA GLU A 39 7.75 14.81 8.32
C GLU A 39 7.66 15.72 9.56
N LEU A 40 8.77 15.92 10.27
CA LEU A 40 8.84 16.85 11.41
C LEU A 40 8.53 18.30 10.99
N ALA A 41 9.08 18.75 9.87
CA ALA A 41 8.78 20.07 9.32
C ALA A 41 7.28 20.24 9.03
N LEU A 42 6.63 19.20 8.48
CA LEU A 42 5.19 19.20 8.23
C LEU A 42 4.38 19.20 9.53
N HIS A 43 4.79 18.42 10.54
CA HIS A 43 4.17 18.45 11.87
C HIS A 43 4.24 19.84 12.49
N ASP A 44 5.38 20.51 12.40
CA ASP A 44 5.58 21.87 12.94
C ASP A 44 4.77 22.92 12.18
N LEU A 45 4.62 22.77 10.87
CA LEU A 45 3.79 23.64 10.02
C LEU A 45 2.30 23.47 10.33
N LEU A 46 1.83 22.22 10.35
CA LEU A 46 0.42 21.86 10.55
C LEU A 46 -0.01 21.77 12.02
N LYS A 47 0.92 22.00 12.95
CA LYS A 47 0.71 21.91 14.41
C LYS A 47 0.15 20.55 14.85
N VAL A 48 0.63 19.47 14.21
CA VAL A 48 0.24 18.10 14.54
C VAL A 48 0.86 17.69 15.88
N PRO A 49 0.09 17.14 16.83
CA PRO A 49 0.64 16.62 18.08
C PRO A 49 1.71 15.55 17.84
N ARG A 50 2.80 15.60 18.60
CA ARG A 50 3.88 14.61 18.49
C ARG A 50 3.46 13.31 19.17
N HIS A 51 3.39 12.23 18.39
CA HIS A 51 3.22 10.85 18.84
C HIS A 51 4.35 9.99 18.27
N SER A 52 4.40 8.69 18.56
CA SER A 52 5.36 7.79 17.91
C SER A 52 5.09 7.69 16.40
N ASN A 53 6.14 7.58 15.58
CA ASN A 53 5.97 7.46 14.14
C ASN A 53 5.15 6.20 13.77
N PRO A 54 4.00 6.34 13.11
CA PRO A 54 3.20 5.19 12.68
C PRO A 54 3.77 4.51 11.42
N THR A 55 4.78 5.10 10.77
CA THR A 55 5.40 4.59 9.55
C THR A 55 6.21 3.33 9.83
N ALA A 56 5.98 2.30 9.02
CA ALA A 56 6.77 1.08 9.00
C ALA A 56 7.98 1.23 8.06
N ALA A 57 9.14 0.71 8.44
CA ALA A 57 10.25 0.53 7.50
C ALA A 57 9.89 -0.48 6.39
N GLY A 58 10.33 -0.21 5.16
CA GLY A 58 10.14 -1.09 4.00
C GLY A 58 8.68 -1.15 3.52
N LEU A 59 8.32 -2.24 2.86
CA LEU A 59 6.97 -2.53 2.39
C LEU A 59 6.43 -3.80 3.08
N PRO A 60 5.82 -3.67 4.28
CA PRO A 60 5.19 -4.80 4.94
C PRO A 60 4.18 -5.52 4.04
N PRO A 61 4.08 -6.86 4.09
CA PRO A 61 3.17 -7.63 3.24
C PRO A 61 1.70 -7.17 3.30
N SER A 62 1.23 -6.74 4.47
CA SER A 62 -0.12 -6.21 4.66
C SER A 62 -0.36 -4.91 3.88
N TYR A 63 0.66 -4.06 3.73
CA TYR A 63 0.57 -2.84 2.93
C TYR A 63 0.61 -3.17 1.44
N GLY A 64 1.44 -4.14 1.05
CA GLY A 64 1.45 -4.67 -0.31
C GLY A 64 0.08 -5.19 -0.76
N ALA A 65 -0.60 -5.97 0.09
CA ALA A 65 -1.95 -6.45 -0.17
C ALA A 65 -2.96 -5.31 -0.32
N ARG A 66 -2.86 -4.27 0.52
CA ARG A 66 -3.73 -3.08 0.44
C ARG A 66 -3.50 -2.31 -0.86
N ILE A 67 -2.25 -2.12 -1.27
CA ILE A 67 -1.90 -1.46 -2.53
C ILE A 67 -2.47 -2.26 -3.71
N ALA A 68 -2.29 -3.58 -3.70
CA ALA A 68 -2.83 -4.46 -4.75
C ALA A 68 -4.36 -4.42 -4.83
N ALA A 69 -5.08 -4.19 -3.73
CA ALA A 69 -6.54 -4.02 -3.77
C ALA A 69 -7.01 -2.65 -4.32
N SER A 70 -6.10 -1.69 -4.50
CA SER A 70 -6.44 -0.32 -4.90
C SER A 70 -6.45 -0.18 -6.43
N PRO A 71 -7.52 0.38 -7.04
CA PRO A 71 -7.55 0.64 -8.49
C PRO A 71 -6.87 1.97 -8.87
N LEU A 72 -6.35 2.70 -7.88
CA LEU A 72 -5.73 4.01 -8.03
C LEU A 72 -4.39 4.05 -7.30
N LEU A 73 -3.41 4.70 -7.91
CA LEU A 73 -2.10 4.99 -7.33
C LEU A 73 -1.82 6.49 -7.44
N ALA A 74 -1.68 7.17 -6.30
CA ALA A 74 -1.21 8.55 -6.28
C ALA A 74 0.32 8.55 -6.18
N LEU A 75 0.98 9.30 -7.05
CA LEU A 75 2.43 9.47 -7.06
C LEU A 75 2.77 10.94 -6.92
N GLY A 76 3.80 11.24 -6.13
CA GLY A 76 4.33 12.59 -5.99
C GLY A 76 5.84 12.62 -6.10
N THR A 77 6.37 13.69 -6.68
CA THR A 77 7.80 13.90 -6.82
C THR A 77 8.13 15.39 -6.79
N LEU A 78 9.41 15.72 -6.75
CA LEU A 78 9.91 17.06 -7.04
C LEU A 78 10.44 17.09 -8.48
N ASP A 79 10.26 18.21 -9.19
CA ASP A 79 10.94 18.43 -10.47
C ASP A 79 12.39 18.93 -10.28
N GLY A 80 13.08 19.20 -11.40
CA GLY A 80 14.45 19.71 -11.39
C GLY A 80 14.63 21.09 -10.73
N GLN A 81 13.54 21.83 -10.48
CA GLN A 81 13.52 23.11 -9.76
C GLN A 81 13.06 22.94 -8.30
N GLY A 82 12.83 21.71 -7.84
CA GLY A 82 12.37 21.42 -6.49
C GLY A 82 10.89 21.70 -6.25
N ARG A 83 10.09 21.90 -7.30
CA ARG A 83 8.64 22.13 -7.17
C ARG A 83 7.91 20.79 -7.01
N PRO A 84 6.97 20.67 -6.06
CA PRO A 84 6.24 19.43 -5.85
C PRO A 84 5.16 19.22 -6.92
N TRP A 85 5.11 18.01 -7.46
CA TRP A 85 4.11 17.53 -8.39
C TRP A 85 3.44 16.28 -7.86
N THR A 86 2.16 16.10 -8.20
CA THR A 86 1.40 14.89 -7.90
C THR A 86 0.55 14.50 -9.09
N THR A 87 0.41 13.19 -9.32
CA THR A 87 -0.44 12.61 -10.37
C THR A 87 -1.24 11.44 -9.78
N LEU A 88 -2.35 11.10 -10.43
CA LEU A 88 -3.19 9.97 -10.06
C LEU A 88 -3.27 9.01 -11.24
N TRP A 89 -2.71 7.81 -11.07
CA TRP A 89 -2.74 6.76 -12.08
C TRP A 89 -3.85 5.76 -11.78
N GLY A 90 -4.68 5.50 -12.79
CA GLY A 90 -5.79 4.55 -12.69
C GLY A 90 -5.51 3.23 -13.38
N GLY A 91 -6.26 2.20 -13.00
CA GLY A 91 -6.24 0.92 -13.67
C GLY A 91 -7.09 -0.11 -12.94
N GLU A 92 -6.93 -1.37 -13.34
CA GLU A 92 -7.56 -2.50 -12.64
C GLU A 92 -6.85 -2.77 -11.31
N ALA A 93 -7.62 -3.09 -10.27
CA ALA A 93 -7.07 -3.52 -8.99
C ALA A 93 -6.16 -4.73 -9.19
N GLY A 94 -4.97 -4.69 -8.58
CA GLY A 94 -3.94 -5.71 -8.67
C GLY A 94 -3.10 -5.64 -9.95
N ALA A 95 -3.52 -4.86 -10.94
CA ALA A 95 -2.75 -4.57 -12.14
C ALA A 95 -2.05 -3.21 -12.06
N VAL A 96 -2.70 -2.19 -11.48
CA VAL A 96 -2.15 -0.82 -11.41
C VAL A 96 -0.90 -0.73 -10.54
N ALA A 97 -0.92 -1.39 -9.39
CA ALA A 97 0.21 -1.46 -8.47
C ALA A 97 0.15 -2.77 -7.68
N ARG A 98 1.29 -3.44 -7.52
CA ARG A 98 1.40 -4.64 -6.68
C ARG A 98 2.85 -4.90 -6.27
N PRO A 99 3.09 -5.58 -5.14
CA PRO A 99 4.42 -6.08 -4.83
C PRO A 99 4.89 -7.07 -5.89
N ILE A 100 6.15 -6.95 -6.33
CA ILE A 100 6.78 -7.87 -7.29
C ILE A 100 8.01 -8.58 -6.72
N ALA A 101 8.57 -8.06 -5.63
CA ALA A 101 9.60 -8.69 -4.81
C ALA A 101 9.55 -8.09 -3.39
N GLU A 102 10.40 -8.58 -2.48
CA GLU A 102 10.61 -7.97 -1.16
C GLU A 102 11.01 -6.49 -1.33
N ASP A 103 10.28 -5.59 -0.66
CA ASP A 103 10.47 -4.14 -0.74
C ASP A 103 10.40 -3.52 -2.15
N VAL A 104 9.86 -4.23 -3.15
CA VAL A 104 9.69 -3.72 -4.52
C VAL A 104 8.22 -3.70 -4.93
N LEU A 105 7.72 -2.50 -5.25
CA LEU A 105 6.41 -2.27 -5.82
C LEU A 105 6.50 -2.05 -7.33
N GLY A 106 5.84 -2.92 -8.10
CA GLY A 106 5.64 -2.67 -9.53
C GLY A 106 4.41 -1.80 -9.75
N ALA A 107 4.52 -0.79 -10.60
CA ALA A 107 3.41 0.05 -11.05
C ALA A 107 3.24 -0.06 -12.57
N ARG A 108 2.00 -0.16 -13.04
CA ARG A 108 1.65 -0.22 -14.46
C ARG A 108 0.32 0.45 -14.72
N SER A 109 0.32 1.55 -15.45
CA SER A 109 -0.90 2.26 -15.84
C SER A 109 -0.76 2.83 -17.26
N ARG A 110 -1.89 3.22 -17.88
CA ARG A 110 -1.90 4.09 -19.05
C ARG A 110 -1.92 5.52 -18.54
N VAL A 111 -0.89 6.27 -18.87
CA VAL A 111 -0.65 7.63 -18.37
C VAL A 111 -0.43 8.57 -19.55
N ASP A 112 -0.71 9.85 -19.34
CA ASP A 112 -0.43 10.87 -20.34
C ASP A 112 1.08 11.12 -20.40
N VAL A 113 1.65 11.09 -21.60
CA VAL A 113 3.10 11.27 -21.79
C VAL A 113 3.48 12.74 -21.93
N ILE A 114 2.53 13.59 -22.30
CA ILE A 114 2.73 15.01 -22.56
C ILE A 114 2.40 15.82 -21.31
N ASP A 115 1.29 15.50 -20.66
CA ASP A 115 0.71 16.35 -19.60
C ASP A 115 0.88 15.78 -18.18
N ASP A 116 1.52 14.62 -18.00
CA ASP A 116 1.81 14.11 -16.65
C ASP A 116 3.14 14.70 -16.11
N PRO A 117 3.08 15.64 -15.14
CA PRO A 117 4.27 16.29 -14.63
C PRO A 117 5.15 15.36 -13.77
N VAL A 118 4.57 14.32 -13.17
CA VAL A 118 5.32 13.33 -12.38
C VAL A 118 6.06 12.39 -13.32
N LEU A 119 5.42 11.98 -14.42
CA LEU A 119 6.10 11.19 -15.47
C LEU A 119 7.28 11.99 -16.03
N SER A 120 7.05 13.26 -16.37
CA SER A 120 8.09 14.15 -16.89
C SER A 120 9.23 14.32 -15.89
N ALA A 121 8.93 14.57 -14.62
CA ALA A 121 9.95 14.75 -13.59
C ALA A 121 10.76 13.49 -13.25
N LEU A 122 10.15 12.30 -13.29
CA LEU A 122 10.84 11.03 -12.97
C LEU A 122 11.63 10.45 -14.16
N TRP A 123 11.14 10.63 -15.38
CA TRP A 123 11.71 9.98 -16.58
C TRP A 123 12.20 10.95 -17.66
N GLY A 124 12.07 12.26 -17.48
CA GLY A 124 12.51 13.27 -18.45
C GLY A 124 11.67 13.32 -19.73
N VAL A 125 10.51 12.66 -19.74
CA VAL A 125 9.66 12.58 -20.92
C VAL A 125 8.89 13.90 -21.03
N GLY A 126 9.18 14.69 -22.07
CA GLY A 126 8.61 16.02 -22.28
C GLY A 126 9.63 17.09 -22.72
N ASP A 127 10.91 16.91 -22.42
CA ASP A 127 11.98 17.81 -22.91
C ASP A 127 12.40 17.49 -24.36
N GLU A 128 12.17 16.27 -24.86
CA GLU A 128 12.60 15.82 -26.19
C GLU A 128 11.70 16.29 -27.36
N GLY A 129 10.71 17.16 -27.11
CA GLY A 129 9.72 17.60 -28.11
C GLY A 129 9.67 19.10 -28.42
N ARG A 130 10.62 19.90 -27.92
CA ARG A 130 10.65 21.37 -28.13
C ARG A 130 11.99 21.90 -28.67
N ALA A 131 12.68 21.13 -29.51
CA ALA A 131 13.84 21.59 -30.26
C ALA A 131 13.45 22.10 -31.66
#